data_AF-A0A1X2II78-F1
#
_entry.id   AF-A0A1X2II78-F1
#
_cell.length_a   1.000
_cell.length_b   1.000
_cell.length_c   1.000
_cell.angle_alpha   90.00
_cell.angle_beta   90.00
_cell.angle_gamma   90.00
#
_symmetry.space_group_name_H-M   'P 1'
#
loop_
_entity.id
_entity.type
_entity.pdbx_description
1 polymer ?
#
loop_
_entity_poly.entity_id
_entity_poly.type
_entity_poly.pdbx_seq_one_letter_code
_entity_poly.pdbx_strand_id
1 'polypeptide(L)' 'MFGVVKSIPRGAKRIQLTAKQGHNFYKGTGSGAMGRHTKNGGYKVDWNKVRTFVVPDLEGFSLAPYVSRKTAFIPKN' A
#
# COMPACT_ATOMS: atom_id res chain seq x y z
N MET A 1 2.68 -32.53 -22.47
CA MET A 1 2.29 -31.59 -21.39
C MET A 1 1.36 -30.55 -22.01
N PHE A 2 0.06 -30.63 -21.72
CA PHE A 2 -1.00 -29.92 -22.43
C PHE A 2 -0.84 -28.40 -22.31
N GLY A 3 -0.75 -27.73 -23.46
CA GLY A 3 -0.75 -26.28 -23.56
C GLY A 3 -2.05 -25.70 -23.00
N VAL A 4 -1.94 -24.56 -22.31
CA VAL A 4 -3.11 -23.82 -21.82
C VAL A 4 -3.94 -23.36 -23.02
N VAL A 5 -5.01 -24.08 -23.33
CA VAL A 5 -5.97 -23.69 -24.38
C VAL A 5 -6.65 -22.38 -23.93
N LYS A 6 -6.23 -21.26 -24.51
CA LYS A 6 -6.85 -19.94 -24.33
C LYS A 6 -8.15 -19.91 -25.13
N SER A 7 -9.31 -20.12 -24.48
CA SER A 7 -10.67 -19.77 -24.95
C SER A 7 -11.78 -20.63 -24.32
N ILE A 8 -11.47 -21.71 -23.60
CA ILE A 8 -12.50 -22.51 -22.91
C ILE A 8 -13.10 -21.68 -21.78
N PRO A 9 -14.42 -21.37 -21.78
CA PRO A 9 -15.08 -20.73 -20.67
C PRO A 9 -15.15 -21.73 -19.50
N ARG A 10 -14.08 -21.80 -18.71
CA ARG A 10 -14.13 -22.43 -17.40
C ARG A 10 -15.03 -21.55 -16.54
N GLY A 11 -16.08 -22.13 -15.96
CA GLY A 11 -17.02 -21.42 -15.08
C GLY A 11 -16.32 -20.64 -13.95
N ALA A 12 -17.09 -19.94 -13.12
CA ALA A 12 -16.54 -19.09 -12.08
C ALA A 12 -15.47 -19.81 -11.22
N LYS A 13 -14.28 -19.22 -11.12
CA LYS A 13 -13.18 -19.78 -10.33
C LYS A 13 -13.46 -19.59 -8.84
N ARG A 14 -13.23 -20.62 -8.03
CA ARG A 14 -13.33 -20.57 -6.55
C ARG A 14 -12.08 -19.94 -5.92
N ILE A 15 -11.72 -18.74 -6.36
CA ILE A 15 -10.61 -17.95 -5.83
C ILE A 15 -11.15 -16.73 -5.06
N GLN A 16 -10.31 -16.11 -4.23
CA GLN A 16 -10.71 -14.90 -3.52
C GLN A 16 -11.15 -13.82 -4.53
N LEU A 17 -12.36 -13.30 -4.34
CA LEU A 17 -12.91 -12.24 -5.19
C LEU A 17 -12.19 -10.91 -4.92
N THR A 18 -11.72 -10.27 -5.98
CA THR A 18 -11.09 -8.95 -5.99
C THR A 18 -12.02 -7.92 -6.60
N ALA A 19 -11.67 -6.63 -6.47
CA ALA A 19 -12.46 -5.53 -7.05
C ALA A 19 -12.62 -5.61 -8.59
N LYS A 20 -11.81 -6.44 -9.28
CA LYS A 20 -11.81 -6.56 -10.74
C LYS A 20 -12.72 -7.70 -11.27
N GLN A 21 -13.38 -8.44 -10.40
CA GLN A 21 -14.00 -9.72 -10.74
C GLN A 21 -15.54 -9.72 -10.60
N GLY A 22 -16.17 -8.58 -10.29
CA GLY A 22 -17.63 -8.47 -10.16
C GLY A 22 -18.16 -7.16 -10.76
N HIS A 23 -19.39 -7.19 -11.25
CA HIS A 23 -20.12 -6.01 -11.70
C HIS A 23 -20.83 -5.36 -10.50
N ASN A 24 -20.72 -4.03 -10.34
CA ASN A 24 -21.21 -3.30 -9.16
C ASN A 24 -20.69 -3.83 -7.80
N PHE A 25 -19.53 -4.49 -7.80
CA PHE A 25 -18.88 -5.00 -6.59
C PHE A 25 -17.71 -4.11 -6.20
N TYR A 26 -17.87 -3.34 -5.12
CA TYR A 26 -16.80 -2.51 -4.58
C TYR A 26 -16.03 -3.26 -3.47
N LYS A 27 -14.71 -3.31 -3.60
CA LYS A 27 -13.81 -3.84 -2.56
C LYS A 27 -12.57 -2.96 -2.44
N GLY A 28 -12.33 -2.45 -1.24
CA GLY A 28 -11.17 -1.61 -0.95
C GLY A 28 -9.86 -2.39 -0.83
N THR A 29 -8.74 -1.68 -0.77
CA THR A 29 -7.36 -2.21 -0.62
C THR A 29 -6.79 -2.08 0.79
N GLY A 30 -7.56 -1.55 1.75
CA GLY A 30 -7.12 -1.38 3.13
C GLY A 30 -6.35 -0.08 3.42
N SER A 31 -6.44 0.94 2.58
CA SER A 31 -5.75 2.24 2.74
C SER A 31 -6.22 3.12 3.93
N GLY A 32 -7.38 2.78 4.51
CA GLY A 32 -8.05 3.56 5.56
C GLY A 32 -8.92 4.70 5.01
N ALA A 33 -9.89 5.17 5.80
CA ALA A 33 -10.82 6.22 5.40
C ALA A 33 -10.31 7.62 5.75
N MET A 34 -10.17 8.50 4.76
CA MET A 34 -9.65 9.88 4.91
C MET A 34 -10.76 10.93 5.15
N GLY A 35 -11.97 10.50 5.49
CA GLY A 35 -13.14 11.35 5.50
C GLY A 35 -14.45 10.56 5.59
N ARG A 36 -15.53 11.15 5.06
CA ARG A 36 -16.88 10.56 5.09
C ARG A 36 -17.67 10.86 3.81
N HIS A 37 -18.53 9.93 3.40
CA HIS A 37 -19.53 10.17 2.36
C HIS A 37 -20.63 11.13 2.84
N THR A 38 -21.09 11.99 1.94
CA THR A 38 -22.23 12.89 2.12
C THR A 38 -23.53 12.18 1.72
N LYS A 39 -24.68 12.76 2.10
CA LYS A 39 -26.00 12.20 1.79
C LYS A 39 -26.24 12.01 0.28
N ASN A 40 -25.64 12.88 -0.55
CA ASN A 40 -25.85 12.92 -1.99
C ASN A 40 -24.68 12.29 -2.78
N GLY A 41 -23.96 11.34 -2.18
CA GLY A 41 -22.90 10.58 -2.86
C GLY A 41 -21.52 11.27 -2.97
N GLY A 42 -21.42 12.56 -2.63
CA GLY A 42 -20.12 13.25 -2.54
C GLY A 42 -19.26 12.73 -1.38
N TYR A 43 -17.98 13.12 -1.34
CA TYR A 43 -17.04 12.75 -0.26
C TYR A 43 -16.43 14.00 0.37
N LYS A 44 -16.49 14.11 1.71
CA LYS A 44 -15.86 15.21 2.45
C LYS A 44 -14.60 14.68 3.15
N VAL A 45 -13.46 15.27 2.80
CA VAL A 45 -12.15 14.94 3.40
C VAL A 45 -12.08 15.52 4.82
N ASP A 46 -11.57 14.71 5.74
CA ASP A 46 -11.23 15.11 7.10
C ASP A 46 -9.71 15.27 7.20
N TRP A 47 -9.24 16.52 7.21
CA TRP A 47 -7.82 16.83 7.20
C TRP A 47 -7.08 16.30 8.43
N ASN A 48 -7.77 16.05 9.54
CA ASN A 48 -7.16 15.43 10.73
C ASN A 48 -6.76 13.97 10.50
N LYS A 49 -7.36 13.30 9.51
CA LYS A 49 -7.05 11.91 9.14
C LYS A 49 -6.02 11.80 8.02
N VAL A 50 -5.73 12.91 7.35
CA VAL A 50 -4.74 12.96 6.27
C VAL A 50 -3.35 12.84 6.88
N ARG A 51 -2.58 11.85 6.41
CA ARG A 51 -1.23 11.59 6.91
C ARG A 51 -0.27 12.63 6.34
N THR A 52 0.43 13.34 7.22
CA THR A 52 1.50 14.28 6.86
C THR A 52 2.84 13.72 7.30
N PHE A 53 3.83 13.73 6.41
CA PHE A 53 5.19 13.33 6.73
C PHE A 53 6.03 14.58 6.97
N VAL A 54 6.49 14.77 8.21
CA VAL A 54 7.39 15.89 8.56
C VAL A 54 8.80 15.48 8.14
N VAL A 55 9.26 16.05 7.03
CA VAL A 55 10.62 15.85 6.54
C VAL A 55 11.51 16.89 7.21
N PRO A 56 12.55 16.47 7.98
CA PRO A 56 13.48 17.42 8.58
C PRO A 56 14.40 18.03 7.52
N ASP A 57 15.00 19.16 7.84
CA ASP A 57 16.12 19.68 7.06
C ASP A 57 17.36 18.80 7.26
N LEU A 58 18.02 18.47 6.16
CA LEU A 58 19.19 17.60 6.12
C LEU A 58 20.44 18.34 5.60
N GLU A 59 20.37 19.66 5.41
CA GLU A 59 21.53 20.45 5.01
C GLU A 59 22.64 20.37 6.09
N GLY A 60 23.84 19.97 5.68
CA GLY A 60 24.97 19.76 6.60
C GLY A 60 24.92 18.46 7.43
N PHE A 61 23.97 17.56 7.18
CA PHE A 61 23.88 16.29 7.90
C PHE A 61 25.03 15.34 7.50
N SER A 62 25.86 14.95 8.47
CA SER A 62 27.10 14.21 8.24
C SER A 62 26.94 12.68 8.19
N LEU A 63 25.80 12.15 8.66
CA LEU A 63 25.59 10.72 8.75
C LEU A 63 25.09 10.14 7.42
N ALA A 64 25.69 9.03 7.01
CA ALA A 64 25.29 8.26 5.84
C ALA A 64 24.46 7.01 6.24
N PRO A 65 23.70 6.40 5.31
CA PRO A 65 22.95 5.17 5.58
C PRO A 65 23.82 3.95 5.95
N TYR A 66 25.14 4.04 5.72
CA TYR A 66 26.09 2.97 5.95
C TYR A 66 27.31 3.47 6.72
N VAL A 67 27.99 2.54 7.40
CA VAL A 67 29.19 2.81 8.18
C VAL A 67 30.40 2.13 7.53
N SER A 68 31.60 2.68 7.75
CA SER A 68 32.85 2.07 7.30
C SER A 68 33.07 0.70 7.93
N ARG A 69 33.55 -0.26 7.11
CA ARG A 69 33.93 -1.60 7.57
C ARG A 69 35.13 -1.62 8.51
N LYS A 70 35.90 -0.52 8.58
CA LYS A 70 37.08 -0.39 9.44
C LYS A 70 36.74 0.04 10.87
N THR A 71 35.46 0.21 11.18
CA THR A 71 35.00 0.63 12.51
C THR A 71 35.29 -0.47 13.53
N ALA A 72 35.82 -0.10 14.70
CA ALA A 72 36.16 -1.05 15.75
C ALA A 72 34.91 -1.75 16.31
N PHE A 73 35.04 -3.05 16.62
CA PHE A 73 34.00 -3.82 17.29
C PHE A 73 34.02 -3.53 18.79
N ILE A 74 32.85 -3.15 19.34
CA ILE A 74 32.68 -2.95 20.78
C ILE A 74 31.91 -4.16 21.34
N PRO A 75 32.53 -5.01 22.18
CA PRO A 75 31.83 -6.13 22.80
C PRO A 75 30.75 -5.60 23.76
N LYS A 76 29.57 -6.25 23.74
CA LYS A 76 28.48 -5.93 24.67
C LYS A 76 28.78 -6.58 26.03
N ASN A 77 28.54 -5.84 27.11
CA ASN A 77 28.61 -6.34 28.50
C ASN A 77 27.61 -7.47 28.75
#